data_AF-A0A6P0NEN9-F1
#
_entry.id   AF-A0A6P0NEN9-F1
#
_cell.length_a   1.000
_cell.length_b   1.000
_cell.length_c   1.000
_cell.angle_alpha   90.00
_cell.angle_beta   90.00
_cell.angle_gamma   90.00
#
_symmetry.space_group_name_H-M   'P 1'
#
loop_
_entity.id
_entity.type
_entity.pdbx_description
1 polymer ?
#
loop_
_entity_poly.entity_id
_entity_poly.type
_entity_poly.pdbx_seq_one_letter_code
_entity_poly.pdbx_strand_id
1 'polypeptide(L)'
;MEFNYAYKNSTAISDRGSNTQMSFSPDTKRPPTYFIGELGKNVAFREAISALHDVVVSDLRFKPKDRTEYKQWRANQDQQDWQIIAAQRQDLANKIQPLQAELTQLNQNRYQRLSTFYKARQQYYNYLYEKDRDAWFVLDPVITVHPDEVFFECFSQDESSYGRLGASYEV
;
A
#
# COMPACT_ATOMS: atom_id res chain seq x y z
N MET A 1 17.21 21.99 -25.86
CA MET A 1 16.55 22.62 -24.70
C MET A 1 17.63 22.84 -23.65
N GLU A 2 18.01 24.08 -23.37
CA GLU A 2 19.01 24.39 -22.32
C GLU A 2 18.31 24.42 -20.96
N PHE A 3 18.66 23.48 -20.08
CA PHE A 3 18.19 23.47 -18.70
C PHE A 3 19.09 24.38 -17.85
N ASN A 4 18.55 25.54 -17.45
CA ASN A 4 19.25 26.53 -16.63
C ASN A 4 18.86 26.39 -15.15
N TYR A 5 19.73 25.78 -14.35
CA TYR A 5 19.54 25.64 -12.91
C TYR A 5 20.01 26.89 -12.15
N ALA A 6 19.45 27.15 -10.96
CA ALA A 6 20.01 28.10 -10.00
C ALA A 6 19.94 27.55 -8.58
N TYR A 7 21.08 27.11 -8.08
CA TYR A 7 21.23 26.69 -6.68
C TYR A 7 21.80 27.85 -5.88
N LYS A 8 21.15 28.21 -4.77
CA LYS A 8 21.60 29.33 -3.93
C LYS A 8 22.91 28.99 -3.18
N ASN A 9 23.13 27.72 -2.87
CA ASN A 9 24.30 27.16 -2.17
C ASN A 9 24.62 25.75 -2.70
N SER A 10 25.71 25.14 -2.21
CA SER A 10 25.97 23.71 -2.43
C SER A 10 25.24 22.85 -1.40
N THR A 11 24.78 21.67 -1.80
CA THR A 11 24.36 20.63 -0.86
C THR A 11 25.59 20.08 -0.14
N ALA A 12 25.54 20.01 1.18
CA ALA A 12 26.67 19.60 2.00
C ALA A 12 26.21 18.73 3.18
N ILE A 13 27.07 17.79 3.54
CA ILE A 13 26.94 16.97 4.74
C ILE A 13 28.11 17.35 5.64
N SER A 14 27.83 17.82 6.84
CA SER A 14 28.85 18.01 7.87
C SER A 14 28.63 16.99 8.97
N ASP A 15 29.59 16.07 9.11
CA ASP A 15 29.58 15.10 10.18
C ASP A 15 30.57 15.53 11.28
N ARG A 16 30.06 15.69 12.50
CA ARG A 16 30.86 16.03 13.69
C ARG A 16 30.59 15.01 14.78
N GLY A 17 30.98 13.75 14.56
CA GLY A 17 31.16 12.68 15.55
C GLY A 17 29.92 12.29 16.37
N SER A 18 29.37 13.22 17.16
CA SER A 18 28.11 13.12 17.88
C SER A 18 26.91 13.69 17.11
N ASN A 19 27.11 14.36 15.98
CA ASN A 19 26.00 14.94 15.21
C ASN A 19 26.29 15.02 13.70
N THR A 20 25.33 14.61 12.87
CA THR A 20 25.41 14.71 11.42
C THR A 20 24.37 15.73 10.93
N GLN A 21 24.83 16.80 10.29
CA GLN A 21 23.97 17.84 9.74
C GLN A 21 24.01 17.80 8.21
N MET A 22 22.82 17.75 7.60
CA MET A 22 22.64 17.78 6.16
C MET A 22 22.01 19.12 5.75
N SER A 23 22.58 19.77 4.74
CA SER A 23 22.10 21.02 4.16
C SER A 23 21.83 20.79 2.68
N PHE A 24 20.59 20.99 2.24
CA PHE A 24 20.21 20.87 0.83
C PHE A 24 19.96 22.24 0.22
N SER A 25 20.49 22.50 -0.98
CA SER A 25 20.15 23.69 -1.75
C SER A 25 19.28 23.30 -2.95
N PRO A 26 17.97 23.60 -2.94
CA PRO A 26 17.10 23.31 -4.06
C PRO A 26 17.31 24.31 -5.19
N ASP A 27 16.90 23.92 -6.41
CA ASP A 27 16.85 24.82 -7.56
C ASP A 27 15.75 25.87 -7.37
N THR A 28 16.13 27.14 -7.34
CA THR A 28 15.23 28.28 -7.11
C THR A 28 14.57 28.80 -8.38
N LYS A 29 15.00 28.33 -9.56
CA LYS A 29 14.41 28.71 -10.86
C LYS A 29 13.20 27.86 -11.23
N ARG A 30 12.85 26.85 -10.44
CA ARG A 30 11.68 26.02 -10.71
C ARG A 30 10.41 26.88 -10.57
N PRO A 31 9.66 27.17 -11.65
CA PRO A 31 8.42 27.91 -11.52
C PRO A 31 7.42 27.08 -10.69
N PRO A 32 6.56 27.71 -9.87
CA PRO A 32 5.48 27.00 -9.19
C PRO A 32 4.60 26.31 -10.23
N THR A 33 4.50 24.98 -10.15
CA THR A 33 3.68 24.18 -11.07
C THR A 33 2.24 24.20 -10.59
N TYR A 34 1.37 24.86 -11.35
CA TYR A 34 -0.08 24.76 -11.18
C TYR A 34 -0.70 24.47 -12.54
N PHE A 35 -1.82 23.75 -12.53
CA PHE A 35 -2.59 23.46 -13.73
C PHE A 35 -4.04 23.87 -13.49
N ILE A 36 -4.59 24.63 -14.43
CA ILE A 36 -6.00 25.03 -14.46
C ILE A 36 -6.50 24.71 -15.87
N GLY A 37 -7.57 23.94 -15.97
CA GLY A 37 -8.16 23.56 -17.23
C GLY A 37 -9.62 23.17 -17.04
N GLU A 38 -10.38 23.21 -18.13
CA GLU A 38 -11.74 22.69 -18.18
C GLU A 38 -11.71 21.25 -18.72
N LEU A 39 -12.55 20.39 -18.14
CA LEU A 39 -12.59 18.99 -18.51
C LEU A 39 -13.58 18.78 -19.67
N GLY A 40 -13.08 18.49 -20.88
CA GLY A 40 -13.94 18.26 -22.05
C GLY A 40 -14.76 16.97 -21.93
N LYS A 41 -14.10 15.85 -21.62
CA LYS A 41 -14.71 14.51 -21.55
C LYS A 41 -15.02 14.07 -20.12
N ASN A 42 -15.98 14.76 -19.50
CA ASN A 42 -16.43 14.55 -18.12
C ASN A 42 -16.67 13.07 -17.74
N VAL A 43 -17.45 12.35 -18.54
CA VAL A 43 -17.82 10.95 -18.21
C VAL A 43 -16.63 10.01 -18.32
N ALA A 44 -15.85 10.10 -19.39
CA ALA A 44 -14.69 9.23 -19.59
C ALA A 44 -13.63 9.44 -18.50
N PHE A 45 -13.37 10.70 -18.13
CA PHE A 45 -12.46 11.01 -17.03
C PHE A 45 -12.97 10.50 -15.69
N ARG A 46 -14.28 10.63 -15.41
CA ARG A 46 -14.89 10.07 -14.18
C ARG A 46 -14.66 8.57 -14.08
N GLU A 47 -14.96 7.81 -15.13
CA GLU A 47 -14.77 6.36 -15.09
C GLU A 47 -13.28 6.01 -14.91
N ALA A 48 -12.39 6.75 -15.58
CA ALA A 48 -10.96 6.50 -15.50
C ALA A 48 -10.37 6.83 -14.12
N ILE A 49 -10.77 7.96 -13.50
CA ILE A 49 -10.32 8.32 -12.15
C ILE A 49 -10.96 7.40 -11.09
N SER A 50 -12.18 6.91 -11.30
CA SER A 50 -12.80 5.88 -10.46
C SER A 50 -12.05 4.54 -10.55
N ALA A 51 -11.61 4.13 -11.74
CA ALA A 51 -10.76 2.95 -11.89
C ALA A 51 -9.42 3.11 -11.17
N LEU A 52 -8.83 4.30 -11.20
CA LEU A 52 -7.62 4.62 -10.43
C LEU A 52 -7.88 4.52 -8.91
N HIS A 53 -9.04 4.97 -8.44
CA HIS A 53 -9.45 4.81 -7.04
C HIS A 53 -9.54 3.33 -6.62
N ASP A 54 -10.09 2.46 -7.48
CA ASP A 54 -10.14 1.03 -7.17
C ASP A 54 -8.75 0.40 -7.01
N VAL A 55 -7.74 0.91 -7.75
CA VAL A 55 -6.33 0.52 -7.56
C VAL A 55 -5.81 1.00 -6.20
N VAL A 56 -6.09 2.24 -5.81
CA VAL A 56 -5.70 2.77 -4.48
C VAL A 56 -6.30 1.94 -3.36
N VAL A 57 -7.60 1.65 -3.45
CA VAL A 57 -8.34 0.89 -2.43
C VAL A 57 -8.00 -0.59 -2.45
N SER A 58 -7.45 -1.13 -3.55
CA SER A 58 -7.13 -2.55 -3.75
C SER A 58 -6.26 -3.10 -2.62
N ASP A 59 -6.95 -3.52 -1.58
CA ASP A 59 -6.42 -4.02 -0.34
C ASP A 59 -6.48 -5.54 -0.39
N LEU A 60 -5.31 -6.16 -0.57
CA LEU A 60 -5.17 -7.61 -0.63
C LEU A 60 -5.39 -8.31 0.74
N ARG A 61 -5.78 -7.57 1.79
CA ARG A 61 -6.22 -8.21 3.04
C ARG A 61 -7.39 -9.15 2.75
N PHE A 62 -7.32 -10.35 3.35
CA PHE A 62 -8.33 -11.37 3.19
C PHE A 62 -9.70 -10.86 3.63
N LYS A 63 -10.62 -10.70 2.66
CA LYS A 63 -12.03 -10.43 2.93
C LYS A 63 -12.79 -11.76 3.00
N PRO A 64 -13.23 -12.20 4.19
CA PRO A 64 -13.96 -13.46 4.31
C PRO A 64 -15.25 -13.37 3.48
N LYS A 65 -15.42 -14.30 2.55
CA LYS A 65 -16.64 -14.42 1.73
C LYS A 65 -17.86 -14.56 2.66
N ASP A 66 -18.96 -13.89 2.34
CA ASP A 66 -20.23 -14.16 3.00
C ASP A 66 -20.62 -15.62 2.75
N ARG A 67 -20.72 -16.37 3.85
CA ARG A 67 -21.01 -17.81 3.85
C ARG A 67 -22.29 -18.10 4.61
N THR A 68 -23.19 -17.12 4.75
CA THR A 68 -24.40 -17.28 5.57
C THR A 68 -25.30 -18.40 5.04
N GLU A 69 -25.60 -18.42 3.74
CA GLU A 69 -26.35 -19.53 3.10
C GLU A 69 -25.60 -20.86 3.19
N TYR A 70 -24.29 -20.84 2.94
CA TYR A 70 -23.47 -22.05 3.05
C TYR A 70 -23.48 -22.61 4.48
N LYS A 71 -23.39 -21.76 5.51
CA LYS A 71 -23.43 -22.14 6.93
C LYS A 71 -24.79 -22.72 7.30
N GLN A 72 -25.88 -22.17 6.76
CA GLN A 72 -27.25 -22.69 6.97
C GLN A 72 -27.42 -24.07 6.31
N TRP A 73 -26.97 -24.23 5.07
CA TRP A 73 -26.94 -25.52 4.39
C TRP A 73 -26.07 -26.54 5.15
N ARG A 74 -24.87 -26.13 5.59
CA ARG A 74 -23.95 -26.96 6.37
C ARG A 74 -24.56 -27.43 7.68
N ALA A 75 -25.31 -26.57 8.38
CA ALA A 75 -25.99 -26.95 9.62
C ALA A 75 -27.02 -28.08 9.43
N ASN A 76 -27.71 -28.09 8.28
CA ASN A 76 -28.67 -29.14 7.93
C ASN A 76 -27.97 -30.45 7.52
N GLN A 77 -26.80 -30.36 6.88
CA GLN A 77 -25.98 -31.50 6.48
C GLN A 77 -25.19 -32.12 7.63
N ASP A 78 -24.75 -31.31 8.60
CA ASP A 78 -24.02 -31.77 9.78
C ASP A 78 -24.83 -32.83 10.55
N GLN A 79 -26.16 -32.84 10.46
CA GLN A 79 -27.03 -33.85 11.06
C GLN A 79 -26.91 -35.25 10.41
N GLN A 80 -26.50 -35.33 9.15
CA GLN A 80 -26.38 -36.58 8.37
C GLN A 80 -24.95 -37.17 8.44
N ASP A 81 -23.93 -36.32 8.55
CA ASP A 81 -22.52 -36.72 8.51
C ASP A 81 -21.92 -37.20 9.86
N TRP A 82 -22.68 -37.13 10.96
CA TRP A 82 -22.18 -37.44 12.31
C TRP A 82 -21.47 -38.79 12.45
N GLN A 83 -21.92 -39.83 11.74
CA GLN A 83 -21.30 -41.17 11.82
C GLN A 83 -19.95 -41.25 11.10
N ILE A 84 -19.82 -40.57 9.95
CA ILE A 84 -18.56 -40.52 9.18
C ILE A 84 -17.55 -39.62 9.89
N ILE A 85 -18.01 -38.50 10.45
CA ILE A 85 -17.19 -37.57 11.24
C ILE A 85 -16.66 -38.27 12.49
N ALA A 86 -17.49 -38.99 13.24
CA ALA A 86 -17.04 -39.71 14.43
C ALA A 86 -15.93 -40.73 14.12
N ALA A 87 -16.02 -41.43 12.99
CA ALA A 87 -15.03 -42.41 12.56
C ALA A 87 -13.69 -41.77 12.12
N GLN A 88 -13.72 -40.62 11.45
CA GLN A 88 -12.51 -39.97 10.92
C GLN A 88 -11.91 -38.92 11.85
N ARG A 89 -12.65 -38.46 12.87
CA ARG A 89 -12.24 -37.37 13.75
C ARG A 89 -10.90 -37.62 14.43
N GLN A 90 -10.66 -38.84 14.93
CA GLN A 90 -9.43 -39.16 15.64
C GLN A 90 -8.23 -39.14 14.69
N ASP A 91 -8.36 -39.76 13.52
CA ASP A 91 -7.29 -39.79 12.51
C ASP A 91 -7.00 -38.40 11.95
N LEU A 92 -8.02 -37.58 11.70
CA LEU A 92 -7.85 -36.20 11.24
C LEU A 92 -7.24 -35.32 12.34
N ALA A 93 -7.65 -35.48 13.60
CA ALA A 93 -7.04 -34.77 14.72
C ALA A 93 -5.54 -35.11 14.83
N ASN A 94 -5.20 -36.40 14.71
CA ASN A 94 -3.82 -36.88 14.73
C ASN A 94 -2.97 -36.32 13.56
N LYS A 95 -3.59 -35.99 12.42
CA LYS A 95 -2.91 -35.33 11.28
C LYS A 95 -2.82 -33.81 11.43
N ILE A 96 -3.88 -33.17 11.95
CA ILE A 96 -3.95 -31.72 12.10
C ILE A 96 -2.99 -31.24 13.19
N GLN A 97 -2.88 -31.97 14.30
CA GLN A 97 -2.05 -31.57 15.44
C GLN A 97 -0.57 -31.34 15.05
N PRO A 98 0.13 -32.27 14.36
CA PRO A 98 1.51 -32.03 13.93
C PRO A 98 1.62 -30.92 12.87
N LEU A 99 0.67 -30.83 11.94
CA LEU A 99 0.67 -29.77 10.91
C LEU A 99 0.49 -28.38 11.52
N GLN A 100 -0.36 -28.25 12.55
CA GLN A 100 -0.52 -26.99 13.29
C GLN A 100 0.74 -26.62 14.07
N ALA A 101 1.40 -27.61 14.69
CA ALA A 101 2.67 -27.39 15.37
C ALA A 101 3.76 -26.92 14.39
N GLU A 102 3.86 -27.56 13.22
CA GLU A 102 4.78 -27.17 12.15
C GLU A 102 4.49 -25.76 11.62
N LEU A 103 3.22 -25.46 11.31
CA LEU A 103 2.82 -24.14 10.83
C LEU A 103 3.09 -23.04 11.87
N THR A 104 2.90 -23.35 13.15
CA THR A 104 3.24 -22.44 14.26
C THR A 104 4.73 -22.18 14.31
N GLN A 105 5.56 -23.22 14.19
CA GLN A 105 7.02 -23.08 14.11
C GLN A 105 7.46 -22.25 12.89
N LEU A 106 6.90 -22.53 11.70
CA LEU A 106 7.22 -21.79 10.49
C LEU A 106 6.87 -20.31 10.62
N ASN A 107 5.71 -19.99 11.20
CA ASN A 107 5.30 -18.61 11.46
C ASN A 107 6.22 -17.93 12.48
N GLN A 108 6.60 -18.62 13.56
CA GLN A 108 7.58 -18.11 14.53
C GLN A 108 8.93 -17.84 13.88
N ASN A 109 9.45 -18.76 13.08
CA ASN A 109 10.72 -18.61 12.36
C ASN A 109 10.66 -17.46 11.35
N ARG A 110 9.54 -17.31 10.63
CA ARG A 110 9.32 -16.18 9.72
C ARG A 110 9.33 -14.86 10.50
N TYR A 111 8.60 -14.80 11.61
CA TYR A 111 8.53 -13.60 12.44
C TYR A 111 9.88 -13.25 13.04
N GLN A 112 10.63 -14.22 13.56
CA GLN A 112 11.98 -14.01 14.10
C GLN A 112 12.93 -13.43 13.04
N ARG A 113 12.95 -14.01 11.82
CA ARG A 113 13.77 -13.50 10.71
C ARG A 113 13.42 -12.07 10.32
N LEU A 114 12.14 -11.73 10.31
CA LEU A 114 11.65 -10.39 9.95
C LEU A 114 11.53 -9.44 11.15
N SER A 115 11.87 -9.88 12.36
CA SER A 115 11.59 -9.12 13.58
C SER A 115 12.30 -7.76 13.61
N THR A 116 13.54 -7.70 13.13
CA THR A 116 14.30 -6.45 13.00
C THR A 116 13.63 -5.47 12.04
N PHE A 117 13.19 -5.96 10.88
CA PHE A 117 12.44 -5.15 9.90
C PHE A 117 11.13 -4.63 10.50
N TYR A 118 10.33 -5.50 11.13
CA TYR A 118 9.05 -5.08 11.74
C TYR A 118 9.24 -4.08 12.88
N LYS A 119 10.29 -4.24 13.71
CA LYS A 119 10.63 -3.27 14.76
C LYS A 119 11.02 -1.91 14.17
N ALA A 120 11.90 -1.89 13.16
CA ALA A 120 12.32 -0.66 12.48
C ALA A 120 11.13 0.05 11.81
N ARG A 121 10.27 -0.71 11.13
CA ARG A 121 9.03 -0.21 10.53
C ARG A 121 8.11 0.41 11.59
N GLN A 122 7.91 -0.27 12.72
CA GLN A 122 7.09 0.25 13.82
C GLN A 122 7.68 1.54 14.40
N GLN A 123 9.00 1.60 14.59
CA GLN A 123 9.68 2.80 15.07
C GLN A 123 9.51 3.99 14.12
N TYR A 124 9.62 3.75 12.81
CA TYR A 124 9.37 4.76 11.78
C TYR A 124 7.93 5.29 11.84
N TYR A 125 6.93 4.41 11.88
CA TYR A 125 5.53 4.84 11.97
C TYR A 125 5.19 5.51 13.30
N ASN A 126 5.78 5.07 14.42
CA ASN A 126 5.63 5.76 15.71
C ASN A 126 6.23 7.19 15.64
N TYR A 127 7.39 7.33 15.00
CA TYR A 127 8.03 8.64 14.78
C TYR A 127 7.14 9.55 13.92
N LEU A 128 6.60 9.04 12.81
CA LEU A 128 5.67 9.79 11.96
C LEU A 128 4.45 10.23 12.78
N TYR A 129 3.83 9.33 13.55
CA TYR A 129 2.68 9.68 14.38
C TYR A 129 2.93 10.80 15.40
N GLU A 130 4.16 10.92 15.92
CA GLU A 130 4.56 11.97 16.86
C GLU A 130 4.99 13.28 16.19
N LYS A 131 5.60 13.22 15.00
CA LYS A 131 6.25 14.37 14.35
C LYS A 131 5.47 14.95 13.19
N ASP A 132 4.81 14.12 12.41
CA ASP A 132 4.08 14.49 11.21
C ASP A 132 2.96 13.47 10.95
N ARG A 133 1.81 13.72 11.58
CA ARG A 133 0.63 12.86 11.41
C ARG A 133 0.08 12.90 9.99
N ASP A 134 0.29 13.98 9.27
CA ASP A 134 -0.22 14.13 7.91
C ASP A 134 0.57 13.20 6.99
N ALA A 135 1.90 13.13 7.14
CA ALA A 135 2.77 12.15 6.46
C ALA A 135 2.41 10.67 6.71
N TRP A 136 1.63 10.36 7.76
CA TRP A 136 1.13 9.01 8.01
C TRP A 136 -0.03 8.60 7.07
N PHE A 137 -0.71 9.57 6.46
CA PHE A 137 -1.85 9.37 5.57
C PHE A 137 -1.57 9.69 4.10
N VAL A 138 -0.37 10.18 3.76
CA VAL A 138 -0.03 10.54 2.37
C VAL A 138 0.32 9.29 1.56
N LEU A 139 -0.71 8.61 1.07
CA LEU A 139 -0.65 7.92 -0.22
C LEU A 139 -1.47 8.72 -1.23
N ASP A 140 -1.22 10.03 -1.28
CA ASP A 140 -1.91 10.90 -2.23
C ASP A 140 -1.47 10.57 -3.66
N PRO A 141 -2.38 10.64 -4.63
CA PRO A 141 -2.00 10.52 -6.02
C PRO A 141 -0.98 11.60 -6.36
N VAL A 142 0.15 11.20 -6.94
CA VAL A 142 1.14 12.14 -7.47
C VAL A 142 0.57 12.72 -8.75
N ILE A 143 0.27 14.02 -8.74
CA ILE A 143 -0.20 14.76 -9.90
C ILE A 143 1.02 15.39 -10.57
N THR A 144 1.28 15.02 -11.81
CA THR A 144 2.36 15.61 -12.62
C THR A 144 1.76 16.36 -13.79
N VAL A 145 2.20 17.61 -13.96
CA VAL A 145 1.85 18.47 -15.10
C VAL A 145 3.02 18.40 -16.08
N HIS A 146 2.84 17.64 -17.16
CA HIS A 146 3.81 17.54 -18.27
C HIS A 146 3.40 18.50 -19.41
N PRO A 147 4.31 18.94 -20.30
CA PRO A 147 3.94 19.77 -21.45
C PRO A 147 2.88 19.20 -22.40
N ASP A 148 2.65 17.89 -22.38
CA ASP A 148 1.72 17.20 -23.30
C ASP A 148 0.45 16.65 -22.60
N GLU A 149 0.54 16.37 -21.29
CA GLU A 149 -0.56 15.79 -20.52
C GLU A 149 -0.44 16.11 -19.01
N VAL A 150 -1.56 16.00 -18.30
CA VAL A 150 -1.57 15.89 -16.84
C VAL A 150 -1.79 14.43 -16.49
N PHE A 151 -0.95 13.86 -15.64
CA PHE A 151 -1.13 12.48 -15.20
C PHE A 151 -1.17 12.34 -13.68
N PHE A 152 -1.95 11.37 -13.24
CA PHE A 152 -2.23 11.02 -11.85
C PHE A 152 -1.65 9.63 -11.60
N GLU A 153 -0.74 9.51 -10.65
CA GLU A 153 -0.11 8.24 -10.28
C GLU A 153 -0.48 7.86 -8.86
N CYS A 154 -0.71 6.59 -8.59
CA CYS A 154 -0.98 6.13 -7.23
C CYS A 154 -0.45 4.72 -6.99
N PHE A 155 -0.24 4.40 -5.72
CA PHE A 155 -0.02 3.04 -5.27
C PHE A 155 -1.27 2.53 -4.54
N SER A 156 -1.47 1.21 -4.52
CA SER A 156 -2.46 0.58 -3.63
C SER A 156 -2.09 0.80 -2.17
N GLN A 157 -3.06 0.70 -1.25
CA GLN A 157 -2.83 0.83 0.19
C GLN A 157 -1.77 -0.14 0.75
N ASP A 158 -1.59 -1.28 0.10
CA ASP A 158 -0.57 -2.27 0.45
C ASP A 158 0.72 -2.14 -0.37
N GLU A 159 0.84 -1.08 -1.16
CA GLU A 159 1.98 -0.74 -2.04
C GLU A 159 2.31 -1.83 -3.09
N SER A 160 1.41 -2.80 -3.31
CA SER A 160 1.64 -3.93 -4.21
C SER A 160 1.34 -3.62 -5.68
N SER A 161 0.54 -2.59 -5.93
CA SER A 161 0.05 -2.23 -7.26
C SER A 161 0.29 -0.75 -7.54
N TYR A 162 0.59 -0.43 -8.80
CA TYR A 162 0.80 0.93 -9.29
C TYR A 162 -0.20 1.23 -10.41
N GLY A 163 -0.81 2.42 -10.36
CA GLY A 163 -1.71 2.93 -11.40
C GLY A 163 -1.25 4.29 -11.90
N ARG A 164 -1.41 4.53 -13.20
CA ARG A 164 -1.20 5.83 -13.84
C ARG A 164 -2.37 6.15 -14.77
N LEU A 165 -2.96 7.31 -14.58
CA LEU A 165 -3.98 7.87 -15.45
C LEU A 165 -3.45 9.13 -16.12
N GLY A 166 -3.33 9.13 -17.45
CA GLY A 166 -2.98 10.32 -18.23
C GLY A 166 -4.22 11.01 -18.81
N ALA A 167 -4.25 12.34 -18.75
CA ALA A 167 -5.23 13.21 -19.40
C ALA A 167 -4.47 14.19 -20.30
N SER A 168 -4.51 13.97 -21.60
CA SER A 168 -3.87 14.85 -22.58
C SER A 168 -4.63 16.17 -22.74
N TYR A 169 -3.91 17.23 -23.12
CA TYR A 169 -4.51 18.56 -23.26
C TYR A 169 -5.46 18.73 -24.44
N GLU A 170 -5.41 17.82 -25.42
CA GLU A 170 -6.19 17.91 -26.66
C GLU A 170 -7.55 17.19 -26.61
N VAL A 171 -8.11 16.94 -25.42
CA VAL A 171 -9.24 16.02 -25.21
C VAL A 171 -10.52 16.66 -24.68
#